data_AF-A0A7J9QYQ3-F1
#
_entry.id   AF-A0A7J9QYQ3-F1
#
_cell.length_a   1.000
_cell.length_b   1.000
_cell.length_c   1.000
_cell.angle_alpha   90.00
_cell.angle_beta   90.00
_cell.angle_gamma   90.00
#
_symmetry.space_group_name_H-M   'P 1'
#
loop_
_entity.id
_entity.type
_entity.pdbx_description
1 polymer ?
#
loop_
_entity_poly.entity_id
_entity_poly.type
_entity_poly.pdbx_seq_one_letter_code
_entity_poly.pdbx_strand_id
1 'polypeptide(L)'
;MNWRIIAIPATLIPILFIALQFDIKIEDVLAIGIFPFAMAVVAMMIKLGIQGIKFAYIAQKYLGKFDSFWKLTGVRVGSEFIKFTTPMFVGAEFIIIYYLHKKGVPPSKSTWIAIMDIVTEVFAAGLLSIMAGIIALMHGAYVVGAIILTTSIFVTTLWMVLFFLSSKRIFQLPKGISLLVRKFGKEKGEKIVDKTNSWMEEVCVMSKKNLRTTESKKIFTTTFIMSLISWSFYGISFAIIA
;
A
#
# COMPACT_ATOMS: atom_id res chain seq x y z
N MET A 1 -20.62 23.70 0.08
CA MET A 1 -19.21 24.03 -0.25
C MET A 1 -18.51 22.74 -0.68
N ASN A 2 -18.01 22.67 -1.91
CA ASN A 2 -17.45 21.45 -2.49
C ASN A 2 -16.10 21.16 -1.80
N TRP A 3 -16.13 20.45 -0.66
CA TRP A 3 -14.96 20.06 0.15
C TRP A 3 -13.83 19.43 -0.69
N ARG A 4 -14.17 18.85 -1.84
CA ARG A 4 -13.24 18.35 -2.86
C ARG A 4 -12.30 19.42 -3.42
N ILE A 5 -12.74 20.67 -3.53
CA ILE A 5 -11.93 21.81 -4.01
C ILE A 5 -10.92 22.22 -2.94
N ILE A 6 -11.29 22.13 -1.65
CA ILE A 6 -10.40 22.45 -0.51
C ILE A 6 -9.34 21.37 -0.29
N ALA A 7 -9.65 20.11 -0.66
CA ALA A 7 -8.70 19.01 -0.55
C ALA A 7 -7.44 19.24 -1.41
N ILE A 8 -7.57 19.83 -2.60
CA ILE A 8 -6.43 20.03 -3.51
C ILE A 8 -5.38 20.97 -2.88
N PRO A 9 -5.70 22.18 -2.41
CA PRO A 9 -4.75 23.02 -1.67
C PRO A 9 -4.20 22.33 -0.41
N ALA A 10 -5.03 21.60 0.33
CA ALA A 10 -4.59 20.94 1.55
C ALA A 10 -3.52 19.86 1.28
N THR A 11 -3.59 19.17 0.14
CA THR A 11 -2.54 18.20 -0.25
C THR A 11 -1.20 18.84 -0.63
N LEU A 12 -1.17 20.15 -0.90
CA LEU A 12 0.07 20.88 -1.17
C LEU A 12 0.81 21.24 0.13
N ILE A 13 0.14 21.22 1.29
CA ILE A 13 0.75 21.63 2.58
C ILE A 13 2.01 20.81 2.89
N PRO A 14 2.02 19.46 2.85
CA PRO A 14 3.24 18.69 3.09
C PRO A 14 4.34 18.98 2.07
N ILE A 15 3.97 19.23 0.80
CA ILE A 15 4.92 19.55 -0.28
C ILE A 15 5.59 20.91 0.00
N LEU A 16 4.81 21.90 0.43
CA LEU A 16 5.33 23.20 0.83
C LEU A 16 6.25 23.10 2.05
N PHE A 17 5.91 22.26 3.04
CA PHE A 17 6.79 22.00 4.18
C PHE A 17 8.13 21.39 3.75
N ILE A 18 8.11 20.41 2.84
CA ILE A 18 9.33 19.82 2.28
C ILE A 18 10.13 20.87 1.52
N ALA A 19 9.49 21.66 0.65
CA ALA A 19 10.17 22.70 -0.12
C ALA A 19 10.86 23.73 0.78
N LEU A 20 10.19 24.17 1.85
CA LEU A 20 10.77 25.09 2.84
C LEU A 20 11.90 24.44 3.65
N GLN A 21 11.75 23.18 4.06
CA GLN A 21 12.75 22.47 4.87
C GLN A 21 14.06 22.20 4.09
N PHE A 22 13.95 21.98 2.78
CA PHE A 22 15.09 21.67 1.91
C PHE A 22 15.54 22.87 1.05
N ASP A 23 15.01 24.07 1.29
CA ASP A 23 15.30 25.30 0.54
C ASP A 23 15.15 25.12 -0.99
N ILE A 24 14.13 24.35 -1.42
CA ILE A 24 13.87 24.07 -2.83
C ILE A 24 13.30 25.34 -3.47
N LYS A 25 14.02 25.91 -4.42
CA LYS A 25 13.57 27.11 -5.14
C LYS A 25 12.72 26.75 -6.35
N ILE A 26 11.95 27.72 -6.83
CA ILE A 26 11.11 27.52 -8.02
C ILE A 26 12.01 27.24 -9.24
N GLU A 27 13.18 27.87 -9.29
CA GLU A 27 14.17 27.66 -10.34
C GLU A 27 14.64 26.20 -10.39
N ASP A 28 14.80 25.53 -9.23
CA ASP A 28 15.22 24.13 -9.16
C ASP A 28 14.14 23.19 -9.75
N VAL A 29 12.86 23.50 -9.52
CA VAL A 29 11.74 22.74 -10.09
C VAL A 29 11.62 22.98 -11.59
N LEU A 30 11.83 24.23 -12.04
CA LEU A 30 11.79 24.57 -13.47
C LEU A 30 13.02 24.04 -14.23
N ALA A 31 14.16 23.84 -13.56
CA ALA A 31 15.39 23.30 -14.13
C ALA A 31 15.26 21.85 -14.61
N ILE A 32 14.30 21.07 -14.09
CA ILE A 32 13.97 19.72 -14.56
C ILE A 32 13.63 19.72 -16.06
N GLY A 33 13.05 20.82 -16.56
CA GLY A 33 12.61 20.94 -17.94
C GLY A 33 11.31 20.20 -18.23
N ILE A 34 10.56 20.69 -19.23
CA ILE A 34 9.22 20.17 -19.52
C ILE A 34 9.22 18.73 -20.04
N PHE A 35 10.27 18.33 -20.76
CA PHE A 35 10.38 16.98 -21.32
C PHE A 35 10.65 15.91 -20.24
N PRO A 36 11.67 16.03 -19.37
CA PRO A 36 11.86 15.09 -18.26
C PRO A 36 10.64 15.04 -17.33
N PHE A 37 10.05 16.20 -17.01
CA PHE A 37 8.84 16.26 -16.22
C PHE A 37 7.68 15.48 -16.86
N ALA A 38 7.40 15.70 -18.15
CA ALA A 38 6.32 15.00 -18.85
C ALA A 38 6.56 13.48 -18.89
N MET A 39 7.79 13.04 -19.14
CA MET A 39 8.15 11.61 -19.14
C MET A 39 8.00 10.96 -17.76
N ALA A 40 8.38 11.67 -16.69
CA ALA A 40 8.18 11.20 -15.32
C ALA A 40 6.71 11.10 -14.94
N VAL A 41 5.87 12.06 -15.39
CA VAL A 41 4.41 11.99 -15.25
C VAL A 41 3.86 10.75 -15.96
N VAL A 42 4.30 10.48 -17.19
CA VAL A 42 3.89 9.27 -17.93
C VAL A 42 4.28 8.00 -17.17
N ALA A 43 5.52 7.91 -16.67
CA ALA A 43 5.97 6.77 -15.87
C ALA A 43 5.09 6.57 -14.61
N MET A 44 4.75 7.66 -13.92
CA MET A 44 3.85 7.62 -12.75
C MET A 44 2.42 7.21 -13.11
N MET A 45 1.90 7.66 -14.26
CA MET A 45 0.57 7.24 -14.74
C MET A 45 0.55 5.76 -15.07
N ILE A 46 1.61 5.22 -15.66
CA ILE A 46 1.75 3.77 -15.91
C ILE A 46 1.77 3.01 -14.59
N LYS A 47 2.57 3.45 -13.59
CA LYS A 47 2.58 2.86 -12.24
C LYS A 47 1.17 2.74 -11.67
N LEU A 48 0.43 3.86 -11.63
CA LEU A 48 -0.93 3.94 -11.09
C LEU A 48 -1.89 3.03 -11.86
N GLY A 49 -1.81 3.03 -13.20
CA GLY A 49 -2.62 2.16 -14.04
C GLY A 49 -2.39 0.68 -13.74
N ILE A 50 -1.13 0.26 -13.60
CA ILE A 50 -0.76 -1.13 -13.25
C ILE A 50 -1.29 -1.50 -11.85
N GLN A 51 -1.18 -0.61 -10.85
CA GLN A 51 -1.76 -0.86 -9.52
C GLN A 51 -3.28 -1.01 -9.59
N GLY A 52 -3.96 -0.20 -10.40
CA GLY A 52 -5.40 -0.31 -10.59
C GLY A 52 -5.80 -1.64 -11.24
N ILE A 53 -5.10 -2.03 -12.30
CA ILE A 53 -5.27 -3.33 -12.98
C ILE A 53 -5.02 -4.49 -12.01
N LYS A 54 -3.95 -4.40 -11.21
CA LYS A 54 -3.60 -5.40 -10.20
C LYS A 54 -4.74 -5.61 -9.20
N PHE A 55 -5.28 -4.53 -8.64
CA PHE A 55 -6.40 -4.62 -7.71
C PHE A 55 -7.65 -5.21 -8.38
N ALA A 56 -8.01 -4.73 -9.57
CA ALA A 56 -9.17 -5.23 -10.30
C ALA A 56 -9.04 -6.74 -10.60
N TYR A 57 -7.83 -7.19 -10.95
CA TYR A 57 -7.51 -8.60 -11.13
C TYR A 57 -7.70 -9.42 -9.86
N ILE A 58 -7.16 -8.97 -8.71
CA ILE A 58 -7.32 -9.65 -7.41
C ILE A 58 -8.81 -9.76 -7.06
N ALA A 59 -9.53 -8.64 -7.12
CA ALA A 59 -10.93 -8.56 -6.76
C ALA A 59 -11.79 -9.51 -7.60
N GLN A 60 -11.61 -9.51 -8.93
CA GLN A 60 -12.38 -10.38 -9.82
C GLN A 60 -12.04 -11.86 -9.66
N LYS A 61 -10.79 -12.21 -9.32
CA LYS A 61 -10.40 -13.60 -9.07
C LYS A 61 -10.99 -14.17 -7.78
N TYR A 62 -11.09 -13.38 -6.72
CA TYR A 62 -11.65 -13.83 -5.45
C TYR A 62 -13.17 -13.67 -5.33
N LEU A 63 -13.78 -12.72 -6.06
CA LEU A 63 -15.21 -12.38 -5.94
C LEU A 63 -16.03 -12.66 -7.21
N GLY A 64 -15.39 -13.00 -8.32
CA GLY A 64 -16.05 -13.07 -9.63
C GLY A 64 -16.29 -11.69 -10.24
N LYS A 65 -17.03 -11.64 -11.35
CA LYS A 65 -17.36 -10.40 -12.06
C LYS A 65 -18.53 -9.64 -11.40
N PHE A 66 -18.35 -9.20 -10.17
CA PHE A 66 -19.40 -8.47 -9.42
C PHE A 66 -19.49 -6.98 -9.78
N ASP A 67 -18.40 -6.38 -10.29
CA ASP A 67 -18.38 -5.00 -10.80
C ASP A 67 -17.48 -4.90 -12.04
N SER A 68 -17.58 -3.78 -12.76
CA SER A 68 -16.78 -3.49 -13.94
C SER A 68 -15.29 -3.37 -13.59
N PHE A 69 -14.45 -3.99 -14.42
CA PHE A 69 -13.00 -3.93 -14.30
C PHE A 69 -12.49 -2.48 -14.21
N TRP A 70 -12.99 -1.60 -15.08
CA TRP A 70 -12.60 -0.18 -15.11
C TRP A 70 -13.01 0.59 -13.85
N LYS A 71 -14.15 0.23 -13.25
CA LYS A 71 -14.59 0.84 -11.98
C LYS A 71 -13.67 0.44 -10.84
N LEU A 72 -13.29 -0.84 -10.77
CA LEU A 72 -12.34 -1.34 -9.77
C LEU A 72 -10.97 -0.69 -9.92
N THR A 73 -10.46 -0.60 -11.16
CA THR A 73 -9.23 0.13 -11.48
C THR A 73 -9.31 1.58 -11.02
N GLY A 74 -10.39 2.29 -11.35
CA GLY A 74 -10.58 3.69 -10.97
C GLY A 74 -10.65 3.91 -9.46
N VAL A 75 -11.31 3.01 -8.72
CA VAL A 75 -11.35 3.06 -7.25
C VAL A 75 -9.95 2.90 -6.67
N ARG A 76 -9.16 1.96 -7.19
CA ARG A 76 -7.79 1.76 -6.70
C ARG A 76 -6.88 2.93 -7.02
N VAL A 77 -6.91 3.44 -8.26
CA VAL A 77 -6.15 4.64 -8.64
C VAL A 77 -6.53 5.83 -7.75
N GLY A 78 -7.83 6.05 -7.53
CA GLY A 78 -8.31 7.07 -6.59
C GLY A 78 -7.82 6.86 -5.15
N SER A 79 -7.77 5.62 -4.69
CA SER A 79 -7.28 5.28 -3.35
C SER A 79 -5.76 5.53 -3.19
N GLU A 80 -4.96 5.33 -4.23
CA GLU A 80 -3.50 5.62 -4.20
C GLU A 80 -3.23 7.12 -3.93
N PHE A 81 -4.08 8.03 -4.42
CA PHE A 81 -3.97 9.44 -4.07
C PHE A 81 -4.13 9.69 -2.57
N ILE A 82 -5.00 8.92 -1.90
CA ILE A 82 -5.15 8.98 -0.45
C ILE A 82 -3.92 8.40 0.24
N LYS A 83 -3.30 7.35 -0.33
CA LYS A 83 -2.04 6.78 0.16
C LYS A 83 -0.90 7.80 0.19
N PHE A 84 -0.84 8.73 -0.76
CA PHE A 84 0.18 9.79 -0.78
C PHE A 84 -0.03 10.89 0.28
N THR A 85 -1.22 10.95 0.88
CA THR A 85 -1.62 12.02 1.82
C THR A 85 -1.92 11.50 3.23
N THR A 86 -1.78 10.19 3.44
CA THR A 86 -2.03 9.49 4.71
C THR A 86 -0.86 8.57 5.02
N PRO A 87 -0.71 8.10 6.27
CA PRO A 87 0.26 7.06 6.59
C PRO A 87 0.11 5.84 5.66
N MET A 88 1.23 5.37 5.12
CA MET A 88 1.27 4.30 4.12
C MET A 88 0.58 3.04 4.65
N PHE A 89 -0.22 2.39 3.79
CA PHE A 89 -0.99 1.17 4.10
C PHE A 89 -2.13 1.34 5.12
N VAL A 90 -2.56 2.58 5.40
CA VAL A 90 -3.71 2.88 6.25
C VAL A 90 -4.84 3.56 5.47
N GLY A 91 -4.58 4.57 4.63
CA GLY A 91 -5.67 5.30 3.99
C GLY A 91 -6.36 4.54 2.85
N ALA A 92 -5.58 4.16 1.83
CA ALA A 92 -6.10 3.61 0.58
C ALA A 92 -6.83 2.28 0.76
N GLU A 93 -6.30 1.43 1.62
CA GLU A 93 -6.76 0.08 1.87
C GLU A 93 -8.09 0.08 2.61
N PHE A 94 -8.29 1.03 3.54
CA PHE A 94 -9.59 1.22 4.19
C PHE A 94 -10.66 1.66 3.18
N ILE A 95 -10.32 2.52 2.21
CA ILE A 95 -11.25 2.92 1.14
C ILE A 95 -11.64 1.73 0.27
N ILE A 96 -10.67 0.87 -0.07
CA ILE A 96 -10.93 -0.36 -0.82
C ILE A 96 -11.85 -1.30 -0.03
N ILE A 97 -11.54 -1.57 1.24
CA ILE A 97 -12.33 -2.44 2.10
C ILE A 97 -13.75 -1.88 2.24
N TYR A 98 -13.89 -0.58 2.48
CA TYR A 98 -15.17 0.11 2.57
C TYR A 98 -15.97 0.02 1.27
N TYR A 99 -15.33 0.24 0.12
CA TYR A 99 -15.97 0.15 -1.19
C TYR A 99 -16.50 -1.26 -1.45
N LEU A 100 -15.69 -2.29 -1.23
CA LEU A 100 -16.08 -3.70 -1.40
C LEU A 100 -17.21 -4.07 -0.44
N HIS A 101 -17.14 -3.63 0.81
CA HIS A 101 -18.20 -3.85 1.79
C HIS A 101 -19.51 -3.18 1.40
N LYS A 102 -19.47 -1.94 0.90
CA LYS A 102 -20.65 -1.22 0.36
C LYS A 102 -21.29 -1.95 -0.83
N LYS A 103 -20.51 -2.76 -1.54
CA LYS A 103 -20.97 -3.62 -2.65
C LYS A 103 -21.46 -5.01 -2.21
N GLY A 104 -21.60 -5.25 -0.91
CA GLY A 104 -22.12 -6.50 -0.35
C GLY A 104 -21.07 -7.58 -0.15
N VAL A 105 -19.77 -7.27 -0.29
CA VAL A 105 -18.69 -8.22 -0.03
C VAL A 105 -18.48 -8.33 1.49
N PRO A 106 -18.44 -9.55 2.06
CA PRO A 106 -18.15 -9.74 3.48
C PRO A 106 -16.84 -9.06 3.91
N PRO A 107 -16.77 -8.43 5.10
CA PRO A 107 -15.56 -7.75 5.60
C PRO A 107 -14.30 -8.62 5.51
N SER A 108 -14.40 -9.89 5.88
CA SER A 108 -13.32 -10.88 5.80
C SER A 108 -12.72 -11.01 4.40
N LYS A 109 -13.55 -11.12 3.36
CA LYS A 109 -13.12 -11.22 1.95
C LYS A 109 -12.53 -9.92 1.45
N SER A 110 -13.15 -8.78 1.76
CA SER A 110 -12.65 -7.46 1.38
C SER A 110 -11.26 -7.20 1.96
N THR A 111 -11.06 -7.61 3.21
CA THR A 111 -9.78 -7.44 3.92
C THR A 111 -8.73 -8.41 3.40
N TRP A 112 -9.10 -9.65 3.08
CA TRP A 112 -8.19 -10.58 2.41
C TRP A 112 -7.67 -10.02 1.08
N ILE A 113 -8.55 -9.44 0.26
CA ILE A 113 -8.17 -8.79 -1.01
C ILE A 113 -7.20 -7.64 -0.75
N ALA A 114 -7.48 -6.78 0.24
CA ALA A 114 -6.58 -5.68 0.60
C ALA A 114 -5.22 -6.20 1.10
N ILE A 115 -5.18 -7.22 1.95
CA ILE A 115 -3.93 -7.82 2.45
C ILE A 115 -3.11 -8.42 1.30
N MET A 116 -3.76 -9.13 0.36
CA MET A 116 -3.09 -9.66 -0.83
C MET A 116 -2.46 -8.54 -1.67
N ASP A 117 -3.17 -7.41 -1.80
CA ASP A 117 -2.66 -6.25 -2.52
C ASP A 117 -1.44 -5.62 -1.81
N ILE A 118 -1.51 -5.44 -0.49
CA ILE A 118 -0.43 -4.88 0.34
C ILE A 118 0.81 -5.78 0.32
N VAL A 119 0.64 -7.07 0.62
CA VAL A 119 1.79 -7.97 0.79
C VAL A 119 2.57 -8.11 -0.50
N THR A 120 1.88 -8.18 -1.64
CA THR A 120 2.55 -8.27 -2.95
C THR A 120 3.27 -6.96 -3.30
N GLU A 121 2.74 -5.81 -2.89
CA GLU A 121 3.35 -4.51 -3.08
C GLU A 121 4.58 -4.30 -2.18
N VAL A 122 4.46 -4.59 -0.88
CA VAL A 122 5.54 -4.48 0.09
C VAL A 122 6.68 -5.43 -0.26
N PHE A 123 6.36 -6.66 -0.64
CA PHE A 123 7.39 -7.63 -0.99
C PHE A 123 8.15 -7.24 -2.26
N ALA A 124 7.46 -6.72 -3.28
CA ALA A 124 8.09 -6.21 -4.49
C ALA A 124 8.97 -4.98 -4.21
N ALA A 125 8.45 -4.01 -3.47
CA ALA A 125 9.20 -2.81 -3.07
C ALA A 125 10.43 -3.18 -2.23
N GLY A 126 10.26 -4.10 -1.29
CA GLY A 126 11.32 -4.60 -0.41
C GLY A 126 12.44 -5.27 -1.19
N LEU A 127 12.10 -6.14 -2.14
CA LEU A 127 13.08 -6.80 -3.01
C LEU A 127 13.89 -5.77 -3.81
N LEU A 128 13.22 -4.84 -4.49
CA LEU A 128 13.88 -3.81 -5.29
C LEU A 128 14.73 -2.87 -4.43
N SER A 129 14.27 -2.53 -3.23
CA SER A 129 15.01 -1.65 -2.30
C SER A 129 16.24 -2.35 -1.73
N ILE A 130 16.16 -3.66 -1.44
CA ILE A 130 17.33 -4.46 -1.02
C ILE A 130 18.35 -4.53 -2.17
N MET A 131 17.90 -4.78 -3.41
CA MET A 131 18.79 -4.77 -4.57
C MET A 131 19.47 -3.40 -4.75
N ALA A 132 18.71 -2.31 -4.67
CA ALA A 132 19.25 -0.95 -4.74
C ALA A 132 20.26 -0.67 -3.63
N GLY A 133 20.00 -1.12 -2.41
CA GLY A 133 20.91 -0.99 -1.28
C GLY A 133 22.22 -1.74 -1.47
N ILE A 134 22.18 -2.99 -2.00
CA ILE A 134 23.38 -3.76 -2.36
C ILE A 134 24.19 -3.02 -3.43
N ILE A 135 23.51 -2.54 -4.49
CA ILE A 135 24.15 -1.79 -5.57
C ILE A 135 24.81 -0.51 -5.02
N ALA A 136 24.14 0.23 -4.13
CA ALA A 136 24.70 1.43 -3.51
C ALA A 136 25.99 1.12 -2.71
N LEU A 137 26.02 0.02 -1.96
CA LEU A 137 27.23 -0.42 -1.25
C LEU A 137 28.37 -0.77 -2.21
N MET A 138 28.07 -1.46 -3.32
CA MET A 138 29.06 -1.83 -4.34
C MET A 138 29.70 -0.61 -5.02
N HIS A 139 28.96 0.50 -5.13
CA HIS A 139 29.43 1.76 -5.74
C HIS A 139 30.03 2.74 -4.73
N GLY A 140 30.29 2.31 -3.48
CA GLY A 140 30.95 3.13 -2.46
C GLY A 140 30.03 4.08 -1.69
N ALA A 141 28.72 4.07 -1.92
CA ALA A 141 27.73 4.86 -1.18
C ALA A 141 27.33 4.15 0.14
N TYR A 142 28.30 3.93 1.02
CA TYR A 142 28.13 3.05 2.20
C TYR A 142 27.02 3.48 3.15
N VAL A 143 26.94 4.77 3.49
CA VAL A 143 25.94 5.30 4.43
C VAL A 143 24.52 5.14 3.87
N VAL A 144 24.34 5.54 2.61
CA VAL A 144 23.04 5.45 1.92
C VAL A 144 22.62 3.99 1.76
N GLY A 145 23.52 3.14 1.28
CA GLY A 145 23.26 1.70 1.11
C GLY A 145 22.91 1.01 2.43
N ALA A 146 23.60 1.34 3.53
CA ALA A 146 23.32 0.78 4.86
C ALA A 146 21.93 1.19 5.39
N ILE A 147 21.55 2.45 5.23
CA ILE A 147 20.21 2.94 5.63
C ILE A 147 19.13 2.23 4.82
N ILE A 148 19.28 2.16 3.49
CA ILE A 148 18.32 1.50 2.60
C ILE A 148 18.18 0.02 2.96
N LEU A 149 19.29 -0.70 3.15
CA LEU A 149 19.25 -2.12 3.49
C LEU A 149 18.62 -2.38 4.84
N THR A 150 19.02 -1.63 5.87
CA THR A 150 18.53 -1.83 7.23
C THR A 150 17.02 -1.63 7.29
N THR A 151 16.53 -0.53 6.71
CA THR A 151 15.09 -0.21 6.66
C THR A 151 14.33 -1.23 5.81
N SER A 152 14.83 -1.58 4.63
CA SER A 152 14.14 -2.49 3.70
C SER A 152 14.08 -3.92 4.22
N ILE A 153 15.17 -4.44 4.78
CA ILE A 153 15.22 -5.78 5.39
C ILE A 153 14.25 -5.81 6.58
N PHE A 154 14.34 -4.84 7.49
CA PHE A 154 13.47 -4.80 8.66
C PHE A 154 11.99 -4.78 8.29
N VAL A 155 11.57 -3.85 7.41
CA VAL A 155 10.17 -3.71 7.00
C VAL A 155 9.69 -4.96 6.26
N THR A 156 10.48 -5.47 5.31
CA THR A 156 10.12 -6.65 4.53
C THR A 156 9.99 -7.88 5.44
N THR A 157 10.97 -8.12 6.31
CA THR A 157 10.94 -9.23 7.26
C THR A 157 9.73 -9.12 8.19
N LEU A 158 9.46 -7.94 8.74
CA LEU A 158 8.30 -7.72 9.61
C LEU A 158 6.99 -8.08 8.90
N TRP A 159 6.77 -7.57 7.69
CA TRP A 159 5.56 -7.85 6.93
C TRP A 159 5.43 -9.32 6.54
N MET A 160 6.52 -9.95 6.07
CA MET A 160 6.51 -11.35 5.70
C MET A 160 6.26 -12.26 6.90
N VAL A 161 6.88 -11.97 8.05
CA VAL A 161 6.66 -12.70 9.30
C VAL A 161 5.21 -12.56 9.75
N LEU A 162 4.65 -11.36 9.78
CA LEU A 162 3.25 -11.14 10.16
C LEU A 162 2.28 -11.85 9.21
N PHE A 163 2.52 -11.78 7.91
CA PHE A 163 1.69 -12.43 6.91
C PHE A 163 1.69 -13.96 7.06
N PHE A 164 2.87 -14.58 7.19
CA PHE A 164 2.98 -16.02 7.38
C PHE A 164 2.48 -16.48 8.75
N LEU A 165 2.70 -15.69 9.81
CA LEU A 165 2.16 -16.00 11.13
C LEU A 165 0.62 -15.91 11.15
N SER A 166 0.03 -14.97 10.41
CA SER A 166 -1.44 -14.85 10.28
C SER A 166 -2.07 -16.12 9.67
N SER A 167 -1.32 -16.87 8.87
CA SER A 167 -1.75 -18.16 8.34
C SER A 167 -1.69 -19.32 9.34
N LYS A 168 -0.91 -19.16 10.42
CA LYS A 168 -0.62 -20.21 11.41
C LYS A 168 -1.31 -19.96 12.75
N ARG A 169 -1.47 -18.71 13.15
CA ARG A 169 -1.99 -18.27 14.45
C ARG A 169 -3.11 -17.27 14.25
N ILE A 170 -4.08 -17.29 15.15
CA ILE A 170 -5.13 -16.27 15.24
C ILE A 170 -4.56 -15.12 16.07
N PHE A 171 -4.43 -13.94 15.45
CA PHE A 171 -4.01 -12.74 16.16
C PHE A 171 -5.18 -12.11 16.89
N GLN A 172 -4.93 -11.64 18.10
CA GLN A 172 -5.85 -10.84 18.89
C GLN A 172 -5.15 -9.56 19.32
N LEU A 173 -5.95 -8.57 19.70
CA LEU A 173 -5.45 -7.29 20.19
C LEU A 173 -4.55 -7.55 21.41
N PRO A 174 -3.33 -7.00 21.44
CA PRO A 174 -2.47 -7.10 22.61
C PRO A 174 -3.21 -6.64 23.86
N LYS A 175 -3.10 -7.42 24.95
CA LYS A 175 -3.84 -7.18 26.20
C LYS A 175 -3.67 -5.76 26.74
N GLY A 176 -2.49 -5.15 26.56
CA GLY A 176 -2.25 -3.76 26.98
C GLY A 176 -3.10 -2.74 26.21
N ILE A 177 -3.21 -2.91 24.89
CA ILE A 177 -4.01 -2.02 24.04
C ILE A 177 -5.50 -2.22 24.33
N SER A 178 -5.95 -3.47 24.47
CA SER A 178 -7.36 -3.74 24.79
C SER A 178 -7.76 -3.15 26.15
N LEU A 179 -6.87 -3.21 27.15
CA LEU A 179 -7.11 -2.64 28.47
C LEU A 179 -7.20 -1.10 28.43
N LEU A 180 -6.32 -0.45 27.65
CA LEU A 180 -6.37 0.99 27.44
C LEU A 180 -7.65 1.41 26.71
N VAL A 181 -7.99 0.75 25.60
CA VAL A 181 -9.20 1.06 24.82
C VAL A 181 -10.47 0.86 25.66
N ARG A 182 -10.54 -0.19 26.49
CA ARG A 182 -11.66 -0.41 27.41
C ARG A 182 -11.72 0.65 28.51
N LYS A 183 -10.57 1.04 29.09
CA LYS A 183 -10.51 2.06 30.14
C LYS A 183 -10.95 3.43 29.65
N PHE A 184 -10.54 3.84 28.45
CA PHE A 184 -10.88 5.15 27.88
C PHE A 184 -12.24 5.17 27.16
N GLY A 185 -12.61 4.08 26.50
CA GLY A 185 -13.82 3.99 25.69
C GLY A 185 -15.06 3.42 26.41
N LYS A 186 -14.91 2.88 27.62
CA LYS A 186 -15.97 2.17 28.37
C LYS A 186 -16.73 1.18 27.46
N GLU A 187 -18.05 1.33 27.34
CA GLU A 187 -18.93 0.47 26.54
C GLU A 187 -18.64 0.54 25.02
N LYS A 188 -18.23 1.71 24.50
CA LYS A 188 -17.78 1.84 23.11
C LYS A 188 -16.42 1.18 22.90
N GLY A 189 -15.55 1.22 23.92
CA GLY A 189 -14.24 0.58 23.92
C GLY A 189 -14.34 -0.94 23.84
N GLU A 190 -15.27 -1.55 24.56
CA GLU A 190 -15.53 -2.99 24.46
C GLU A 190 -16.02 -3.38 23.07
N LYS A 191 -17.02 -2.68 22.52
CA LYS A 191 -17.52 -2.93 21.15
C LYS A 191 -16.42 -2.81 20.09
N ILE A 192 -15.48 -1.87 20.25
CA ILE A 192 -14.33 -1.72 19.34
C ILE A 192 -13.39 -2.91 19.47
N VAL A 193 -13.00 -3.29 20.69
CA VAL A 193 -12.08 -4.40 20.92
C VAL A 193 -12.65 -5.71 20.36
N ASP A 194 -13.92 -5.99 20.60
CA ASP A 194 -14.55 -7.23 20.16
C ASP A 194 -14.70 -7.26 18.63
N LYS A 195 -15.10 -6.14 18.02
CA LYS A 195 -15.17 -6.02 16.56
C LYS A 195 -13.80 -6.15 15.91
N THR A 196 -12.77 -5.56 16.48
CA THR A 196 -11.39 -5.67 15.97
C THR A 196 -10.86 -7.10 16.12
N ASN A 197 -11.13 -7.77 17.24
CA ASN A 197 -10.76 -9.18 17.42
C ASN A 197 -11.47 -10.11 16.43
N SER A 198 -12.79 -9.95 16.24
CA SER A 198 -13.55 -10.69 15.22
C SER A 198 -12.96 -10.47 13.83
N TRP A 199 -12.61 -9.23 13.52
CA TRP A 199 -12.03 -8.88 12.22
C TRP A 199 -10.64 -9.51 12.01
N MET A 200 -9.77 -9.47 13.02
CA MET A 200 -8.45 -10.11 12.96
C MET A 200 -8.56 -11.64 12.84
N GLU A 201 -9.51 -12.24 13.56
CA GLU A 201 -9.77 -13.67 13.49
C GLU A 201 -10.25 -14.08 12.09
N GLU A 202 -11.25 -13.37 11.55
CA GLU A 202 -11.74 -13.57 10.18
C GLU A 202 -10.62 -13.47 9.14
N VAL A 203 -9.74 -12.49 9.29
CA VAL A 203 -8.56 -12.32 8.43
C VAL A 203 -7.61 -13.51 8.53
N CYS A 204 -7.29 -13.97 9.74
CA CYS A 204 -6.38 -15.10 9.96
C CYS A 204 -6.98 -16.40 9.42
N VAL A 205 -8.29 -16.62 9.60
CA VAL A 205 -9.00 -17.77 9.04
C VAL A 205 -8.97 -17.74 7.51
N MET A 206 -9.24 -16.59 6.90
CA MET A 206 -9.15 -16.42 5.45
C MET A 206 -7.73 -16.64 4.92
N SER A 207 -6.72 -16.12 5.63
CA SER A 207 -5.31 -16.32 5.35
C SER A 207 -4.95 -17.81 5.36
N LYS A 208 -5.32 -18.53 6.43
CA LYS A 208 -5.11 -19.98 6.55
C LYS A 208 -5.79 -20.78 5.46
N LYS A 209 -7.02 -20.40 5.08
CA LYS A 209 -7.82 -21.08 4.04
C LYS A 209 -7.23 -20.88 2.64
N ASN A 210 -6.79 -19.67 2.31
CA ASN A 210 -6.40 -19.33 0.94
C ASN A 210 -4.90 -19.58 0.67
N LEU A 211 -4.01 -19.36 1.64
CA LEU A 211 -2.54 -19.40 1.40
C LEU A 211 -2.01 -20.72 0.85
N ARG A 212 -2.67 -21.84 1.17
CA ARG A 212 -2.25 -23.17 0.72
C ARG A 212 -2.81 -23.57 -0.65
N THR A 213 -3.72 -22.77 -1.22
CA THR A 213 -4.37 -23.11 -2.49
C THR A 213 -3.50 -22.74 -3.68
N THR A 214 -3.56 -23.56 -4.73
CA THR A 214 -2.85 -23.30 -6.00
C THR A 214 -3.33 -22.01 -6.66
N GLU A 215 -4.63 -21.71 -6.56
CA GLU A 215 -5.21 -20.46 -7.07
C GLU A 215 -4.63 -19.23 -6.36
N SER A 216 -4.54 -19.24 -5.02
CA SER A 216 -3.97 -18.11 -4.29
C SER A 216 -2.48 -17.90 -4.60
N LYS A 217 -1.71 -18.98 -4.83
CA LYS A 217 -0.32 -18.87 -5.28
C LYS A 217 -0.23 -18.24 -6.67
N LYS A 218 -1.09 -18.64 -7.61
CA LYS A 218 -1.14 -18.06 -8.96
C LYS A 218 -1.50 -16.58 -8.94
N ILE A 219 -2.49 -16.21 -8.12
CA ILE A 219 -2.89 -14.81 -7.93
C ILE A 219 -1.73 -14.03 -7.32
N PHE A 220 -1.08 -14.56 -6.28
CA PHE A 220 0.08 -13.95 -5.64
C PHE A 220 1.22 -13.70 -6.64
N THR A 221 1.66 -14.72 -7.38
CA THR A 221 2.76 -14.57 -8.34
C THR A 221 2.44 -13.55 -9.43
N THR A 222 1.24 -13.58 -9.99
CA THR A 222 0.83 -12.64 -11.04
C THR A 222 0.83 -11.20 -10.53
N THR A 223 0.28 -10.98 -9.33
CA THR A 223 0.15 -9.65 -8.72
C THR A 223 1.48 -9.13 -8.14
N PHE A 224 2.36 -10.04 -7.73
CA PHE A 224 3.74 -9.74 -7.39
C PHE A 224 4.53 -9.25 -8.60
N ILE A 225 4.43 -9.91 -9.76
CA ILE A 225 5.07 -9.44 -11.01
C ILE A 225 4.53 -8.07 -11.41
N MET A 226 3.21 -7.87 -11.36
CA MET A 226 2.62 -6.54 -11.60
C MET A 226 3.16 -5.49 -10.63
N SER A 227 3.36 -5.85 -9.37
CA SER A 227 3.93 -4.95 -8.35
C SER A 227 5.40 -4.62 -8.64
N LEU A 228 6.21 -5.59 -9.09
CA LEU A 228 7.59 -5.34 -9.52
C LEU A 228 7.63 -4.36 -10.70
N ILE A 229 6.84 -4.60 -11.74
CA ILE A 229 6.77 -3.70 -12.91
C ILE A 229 6.34 -2.30 -12.47
N SER A 230 5.30 -2.20 -11.63
CA SER A 230 4.82 -0.92 -11.10
C SER A 230 5.91 -0.15 -10.35
N TRP A 231 6.62 -0.81 -9.43
CA TRP A 231 7.72 -0.18 -8.69
C TRP A 231 8.93 0.16 -9.56
N SER A 232 9.21 -0.59 -10.62
CA SER A 232 10.22 -0.20 -11.61
C SER A 232 9.85 1.11 -12.30
N PHE A 233 8.58 1.32 -12.69
CA PHE A 233 8.15 2.61 -13.24
C PHE A 233 8.25 3.76 -12.22
N TYR A 234 8.03 3.48 -10.94
CA TYR A 234 8.30 4.45 -9.88
C TYR A 234 9.79 4.83 -9.85
N GLY A 235 10.71 3.86 -9.87
CA GLY A 235 12.14 4.11 -9.95
C GLY A 235 12.57 4.88 -11.22
N ILE A 236 12.02 4.50 -12.38
CA ILE A 236 12.26 5.18 -13.66
C ILE A 236 11.82 6.65 -13.58
N SER A 237 10.70 6.96 -12.91
CA SER A 237 10.24 8.35 -12.78
C SER A 237 11.26 9.24 -12.07
N PHE A 238 11.99 8.72 -11.07
CA PHE A 238 13.07 9.46 -10.42
C PHE A 238 14.32 9.52 -11.30
N ALA A 239 14.67 8.43 -11.97
CA ALA A 239 15.84 8.38 -12.85
C ALA A 239 15.73 9.34 -14.06
N ILE A 240 14.50 9.67 -14.48
CA ILE A 240 14.26 10.65 -15.55
C ILE A 240 14.47 12.09 -15.07
N ILE A 241 14.17 12.36 -13.80
CA ILE A 241 14.25 13.71 -13.22
C ILE A 241 15.64 14.01 -12.63
N ALA A 242 16.38 12.96 -12.22
CA ALA A 242 17.74 13.04 -11.71
C ALA A 242 18.76 13.41 -12.80
#